data_AF-A0A7K3PIP1-F1
#
_entry.id   AF-A0A7K3PIP1-F1
#
_cell.length_a   1.000
_cell.length_b   1.000
_cell.length_c   1.000
_cell.angle_alpha   90.00
_cell.angle_beta   90.00
_cell.angle_gamma   90.00
#
_symmetry.space_group_name_H-M   'P 1'
#
loop_
_entity.id
_entity.type
_entity.pdbx_description
1 polymer ?
#
loop_
_entity_poly.entity_id
_entity_poly.type
_entity_poly.pdbx_seq_one_letter_code
_entity_poly.pdbx_strand_id
1 'polypeptide(L)'
;MRTIGELRAALTMGYGFPGDADDFEAELAREINHADPADLSGVVRLVEEFRGRVIARQDPAFSPSVAAAVAEIQAARRTGR
;
A
#
# COMPACT_ATOMS: atom_id res chain seq x y z
N MET A 1 5.15 -12.79 5.30
CA MET A 1 3.90 -12.33 4.66
C MET A 1 3.66 -13.10 3.37
N ARG A 2 3.19 -14.34 3.50
CA ARG A 2 2.85 -15.27 2.41
C ARG A 2 1.35 -15.49 2.26
N THR A 3 0.53 -15.03 3.22
CA THR A 3 -0.93 -15.22 3.22
C THR A 3 -1.67 -13.89 3.46
N ILE A 4 -2.95 -13.86 3.09
CA ILE A 4 -3.86 -12.75 3.42
C ILE A 4 -3.99 -12.57 4.94
N GLY A 5 -4.03 -13.68 5.70
CA GLY A 5 -4.10 -13.62 7.16
C GLY A 5 -2.87 -12.97 7.79
N GLU A 6 -1.67 -13.27 7.30
CA GLU A 6 -0.43 -12.61 7.74
C GLU A 6 -0.42 -11.11 7.39
N LEU A 7 -0.93 -10.74 6.20
CA LEU A 7 -1.05 -9.33 5.80
C LEU A 7 -2.05 -8.59 6.70
N ARG A 8 -3.24 -9.14 6.92
CA ARG A 8 -4.26 -8.58 7.82
C ARG A 8 -3.73 -8.37 9.23
N ALA A 9 -3.04 -9.36 9.79
CA ALA A 9 -2.40 -9.25 11.10
C ALA A 9 -1.38 -8.11 11.12
N ALA A 10 -0.53 -8.01 10.09
CA ALA A 10 0.48 -6.96 10.01
C ALA A 10 -0.14 -5.56 9.96
N LEU A 11 -1.19 -5.37 9.14
CA LEU A 11 -1.90 -4.09 9.03
C LEU A 11 -2.58 -3.72 10.35
N THR A 12 -3.24 -4.67 11.01
CA THR A 12 -3.90 -4.46 12.31
C THR A 12 -2.90 -4.07 13.41
N MET A 13 -1.69 -4.63 13.36
CA MET A 13 -0.59 -4.29 14.28
C MET A 13 0.09 -2.95 13.94
N GLY A 14 -0.34 -2.24 12.91
CA GLY A 14 0.20 -0.93 12.55
C GLY A 14 1.51 -0.98 11.76
N TYR A 15 1.85 -2.11 11.13
CA TYR A 15 3.04 -2.20 10.28
C TYR A 15 2.85 -1.52 8.91
N GLY A 16 1.62 -1.20 8.51
CA GLY A 16 1.27 -0.43 7.31
C GLY A 16 1.19 1.09 7.54
N PHE A 17 0.73 1.83 6.54
CA PHE A 17 0.42 3.25 6.68
C PHE A 17 -0.88 3.45 7.48
N PRO A 18 -1.07 4.62 8.11
CA PRO A 18 -2.32 4.93 8.80
C PRO A 18 -3.53 4.78 7.86
N GLY A 19 -4.53 4.00 8.27
CA GLY A 19 -5.74 3.71 7.48
C GLY A 19 -5.67 2.42 6.65
N ASP A 20 -4.48 1.88 6.38
CA ASP A 20 -4.33 0.72 5.47
C ASP A 20 -5.12 -0.51 5.94
N ALA A 21 -5.32 -0.71 7.24
CA ALA A 21 -6.10 -1.85 7.75
C ALA A 21 -7.57 -1.78 7.32
N ASP A 22 -8.20 -0.62 7.48
CA ASP A 22 -9.61 -0.42 7.12
C ASP A 22 -9.78 -0.42 5.58
N ASP A 23 -8.86 0.24 4.87
CA ASP A 23 -8.85 0.31 3.41
C ASP A 23 -8.69 -1.10 2.80
N PHE A 24 -7.77 -1.91 3.32
CA PHE A 24 -7.54 -3.27 2.84
C PHE A 24 -8.79 -4.14 2.96
N GLU A 25 -9.48 -4.11 4.10
CA GLU A 25 -10.70 -4.91 4.29
C GLU A 25 -11.84 -4.44 3.37
N ALA A 26 -12.00 -3.12 3.23
CA ALA A 26 -13.03 -2.55 2.35
C ALA A 26 -12.78 -2.93 0.88
N GLU A 27 -11.54 -2.81 0.40
CA GLU A 27 -11.16 -3.17 -0.96
C GLU A 27 -11.21 -4.69 -1.18
N LEU A 28 -10.78 -5.50 -0.20
CA LEU A 28 -10.83 -6.95 -0.32
C LEU A 28 -12.27 -7.46 -0.40
N ALA A 29 -13.17 -6.92 0.43
CA ALA A 29 -14.59 -7.23 0.36
C ALA A 29 -15.18 -6.84 -1.01
N ARG A 30 -14.80 -5.67 -1.54
CA ARG A 30 -15.24 -5.23 -2.87
C ARG A 30 -14.75 -6.17 -3.96
N GLU A 31 -13.47 -6.49 -4.00
CA GLU A 31 -12.87 -7.36 -5.02
C GLU A 31 -13.48 -8.77 -4.97
N ILE A 32 -13.64 -9.36 -3.78
CA ILE A 32 -14.27 -10.69 -3.64
C ILE A 32 -15.73 -10.67 -4.13
N ASN A 33 -16.50 -9.62 -3.83
CA ASN A 33 -17.91 -9.53 -4.22
C ASN A 33 -18.11 -9.36 -5.73
N HIS A 34 -17.10 -8.88 -6.46
CA HIS A 34 -17.18 -8.64 -7.90
C HIS A 34 -16.32 -9.60 -8.73
N ALA A 35 -15.48 -10.42 -8.09
CA ALA A 35 -14.58 -11.32 -8.78
C ALA A 35 -15.35 -12.46 -9.47
N ASP A 36 -14.91 -12.78 -10.69
CA ASP A 36 -15.23 -14.06 -11.31
C ASP A 36 -14.49 -15.15 -10.51
N PRO A 37 -15.16 -16.20 -10.01
CA PRO A 37 -14.49 -17.31 -9.33
C PRO A 37 -13.37 -17.97 -10.15
N ALA A 38 -13.40 -17.85 -11.48
CA ALA A 38 -12.34 -18.31 -12.37
C ALA A 38 -11.18 -17.31 -12.52
N ASP A 39 -11.35 -16.06 -12.09
CA ASP A 39 -10.35 -14.99 -12.17
C ASP A 39 -10.27 -14.16 -10.88
N LEU A 40 -9.25 -14.46 -10.07
CA LEU A 40 -8.95 -13.74 -8.83
C LEU A 40 -7.78 -12.74 -8.98
N SER A 41 -7.44 -12.34 -10.20
CA SER A 41 -6.31 -11.43 -10.47
C SER A 41 -6.44 -10.09 -9.73
N GLY A 42 -7.66 -9.56 -9.57
CA GLY A 42 -7.96 -8.36 -8.79
C GLY A 42 -7.57 -8.49 -7.31
N VAL A 43 -7.95 -9.61 -6.69
CA VAL A 43 -7.59 -9.94 -5.30
C VAL A 43 -6.07 -10.10 -5.14
N VAL A 44 -5.41 -10.77 -6.09
CA VAL A 44 -3.94 -10.94 -6.05
C VAL A 44 -3.24 -9.59 -6.15
N ARG A 45 -3.66 -8.73 -7.08
CA ARG A 45 -3.11 -7.38 -7.25
C ARG A 45 -3.24 -6.56 -5.97
N LEU A 46 -4.42 -6.59 -5.34
CA LEU A 46 -4.69 -5.91 -4.07
C LEU A 46 -3.74 -6.39 -2.96
N VAL A 47 -3.58 -7.71 -2.81
CA VAL A 47 -2.70 -8.27 -1.77
C VAL A 47 -1.24 -7.87 -1.98
N GLU A 48 -0.74 -7.89 -3.21
CA GLU A 48 0.63 -7.47 -3.50
C GLU A 48 0.83 -5.96 -3.29
N GLU A 49 -0.17 -5.13 -3.58
CA GLU A 49 -0.12 -3.69 -3.29
C GLU A 49 0.06 -3.43 -1.79
N PHE A 50 -0.82 -3.97 -0.95
CA PHE A 50 -0.76 -3.75 0.50
C PHE A 50 0.47 -4.42 1.13
N ARG A 51 0.95 -5.54 0.58
CA ARG A 51 2.25 -6.10 0.95
C ARG A 51 3.38 -5.12 0.66
N GLY A 52 3.36 -4.49 -0.51
CA GLY A 52 4.32 -3.46 -0.90
C GLY A 52 4.30 -2.26 0.06
N ARG A 53 3.10 -1.81 0.46
CA ARG A 53 2.93 -0.72 1.43
C ARG A 53 3.55 -1.05 2.79
N VAL A 54 3.29 -2.25 3.32
CA VAL A 54 3.91 -2.72 4.56
C VAL A 54 5.43 -2.72 4.43
N ILE A 55 5.98 -3.30 3.36
CA ILE A 55 7.44 -3.33 3.13
C ILE A 55 8.01 -1.91 3.09
N ALA A 56 7.39 -1.01 2.34
CA ALA A 56 7.82 0.38 2.23
C ALA A 56 7.78 1.11 3.57
N ARG A 57 6.75 0.89 4.39
CA ARG A 57 6.63 1.53 5.70
C ARG A 57 7.72 1.09 6.68
N GLN A 58 8.18 -0.17 6.55
CA GLN A 58 9.25 -0.73 7.37
C GLN A 58 10.65 -0.30 6.92
N ASP A 59 10.79 0.27 5.72
CA ASP A 59 12.06 0.82 5.26
C ASP A 59 12.35 2.15 5.98
N PRO A 60 13.42 2.23 6.80
CA PRO A 60 13.77 3.46 7.52
C PRO A 60 14.13 4.63 6.57
N ALA A 61 14.53 4.34 5.33
CA ALA A 61 14.85 5.35 4.34
C ALA A 61 13.63 5.85 3.55
N PHE A 62 12.46 5.20 3.66
CA PHE A 62 11.29 5.55 2.85
C PHE A 62 10.84 6.99 3.06
N SER A 63 10.58 7.39 4.31
CA SER A 63 10.06 8.74 4.60
C SER A 63 11.06 9.85 4.23
N PRO A 64 12.35 9.74 4.56
CA PRO A 64 13.36 10.69 4.08
C PRO A 64 13.44 10.78 2.55
N SER A 65 13.37 9.65 1.85
CA SER A 65 13.48 9.60 0.38
C SER A 65 12.27 10.25 -0.29
N VAL A 66 11.06 10.00 0.20
CA VAL A 66 9.85 10.69 -0.28
C VAL A 66 9.93 12.19 -0.03
N ALA A 67 10.37 12.60 1.16
CA ALA A 67 10.51 14.03 1.49
C ALA A 67 11.53 14.74 0.57
N ALA A 68 12.66 14.09 0.28
CA ALA A 68 13.66 14.61 -0.64
C ALA A 68 13.09 14.76 -2.07
N ALA A 69 12.43 13.73 -2.60
CA ALA A 69 11.82 13.77 -3.92
C ALA A 69 10.74 14.87 -4.03
N VAL A 70 9.90 15.04 -3.01
CA VAL A 70 8.90 16.11 -2.96
C VAL A 70 9.57 17.49 -2.97
N ALA A 71 10.64 17.68 -2.20
CA ALA A 71 11.38 18.94 -2.17
C ALA A 71 12.01 19.27 -3.54
N GLU A 72 12.58 18.28 -4.23
CA GLU A 72 13.14 18.42 -5.58
C GLU A 72 12.08 18.85 -6.59
N ILE A 73 10.93 18.17 -6.60
CA ILE A 73 9.80 18.51 -7.49
C ILE A 73 9.33 19.96 -7.24
N GLN A 74 9.24 20.37 -5.97
CA GLN A 74 8.86 21.74 -5.62
C GLN A 74 9.91 22.76 -6.06
N ALA A 75 11.20 22.46 -5.92
CA ALA A 75 12.29 23.33 -6.37
C ALA A 75 12.25 23.51 -7.89
N ALA A 76 12.09 22.42 -8.66
CA ALA A 76 11.99 22.45 -10.12
C ALA A 76 10.79 23.29 -10.61
N ARG A 77 9.66 23.23 -9.91
CA ARG A 77 8.48 24.06 -10.22
C ARG A 77 8.70 25.55 -9.95
N ARG A 78 9.59 25.91 -9.03
CA ARG A 78 9.90 27.32 -8.72
C ARG A 78 10.90 27.93 -9.69
N THR A 79 11.83 27.14 -10.23
CA THR A 79 12.86 27.62 -11.18
C THR A 79 12.35 27.72 -12.63
N GLY A 80 11.26 27.03 -12.97
CA GLY A 80 10.60 27.12 -14.28
C GLY A 80 9.57 28.25 -14.40
N ARG A 81 9.45 29.14 -13.40
CA ARG A 81 8.58 30.32 -13.39
C ARG A 81 9.43 31.58 -13.34
#